data_AF-A0A101GM43-F1
#
_entry.id   AF-A0A101GM43-F1
#
_cell.length_a   1.000
_cell.length_b   1.000
_cell.length_c   1.000
_cell.angle_alpha   90.00
_cell.angle_beta   90.00
_cell.angle_gamma   90.00
#
_symmetry.space_group_name_H-M   'P 1'
#
loop_
_entity.id
_entity.type
_entity.pdbx_description
1 polymer ?
#
loop_
_entity_poly.entity_id
_entity_poly.type
_entity_poly.pdbx_seq_one_letter_code
_entity_poly.pdbx_strand_id
1 'polypeptide(L)'
;ELALGNNVLVAFMSWEGYNYEDAILLSDRLVKNDSFSSIHIEEYEIEARDTKLGPEEITRTAEGHLWREGQGGQGHLYEDPPR
;
A
#
# COMPACT_ATOMS: atom_id res chain seq x y z
N GLU A 1 20.48 15.52 -18.78
CA GLU A 1 19.07 15.82 -19.15
C GLU A 1 18.13 15.25 -18.09
N LEU A 2 16.99 15.89 -17.89
CA LEU A 2 15.96 15.45 -16.95
C LEU A 2 15.00 14.47 -17.64
N ALA A 3 14.80 13.28 -17.08
CA ALA A 3 13.87 12.27 -17.58
C ALA A 3 12.76 12.02 -16.54
N LEU A 4 11.56 12.56 -16.77
CA LEU A 4 10.42 12.45 -15.86
C LEU A 4 9.59 11.17 -16.06
N GLY A 5 9.84 10.41 -17.12
CA GLY A 5 9.08 9.22 -17.47
C GLY A 5 9.73 8.41 -18.58
N ASN A 6 8.97 7.46 -19.13
CA ASN A 6 9.46 6.50 -20.13
C ASN A 6 8.76 6.67 -21.48
N ASN A 7 9.53 6.57 -22.56
CA ASN A 7 8.99 6.50 -23.91
C ASN A 7 8.43 5.10 -24.17
N VAL A 8 7.24 5.00 -24.75
CA VAL A 8 6.58 3.73 -25.08
C VAL A 8 6.05 3.74 -26.50
N LEU A 9 5.91 2.55 -27.09
CA LEU A 9 5.28 2.38 -28.39
C LEU A 9 3.76 2.48 -28.23
N VAL A 10 3.12 3.37 -28.99
CA VAL A 10 1.68 3.63 -28.93
C VAL A 10 1.04 3.34 -30.30
N ALA A 11 -0.16 2.75 -30.29
CA ALA A 11 -1.00 2.57 -31.46
C ALA A 11 -2.31 3.33 -31.29
N PHE A 12 -2.70 4.10 -32.32
CA PHE A 12 -3.98 4.82 -32.36
C PHE A 12 -5.02 3.94 -33.07
N MET A 13 -5.81 3.20 -32.31
CA MET A 13 -6.90 2.37 -32.83
C MET A 13 -7.96 2.13 -31.76
N SER A 14 -9.20 1.86 -32.17
CA SER A 14 -10.22 1.34 -31.25
C SER A 14 -9.98 -0.14 -30.98
N TRP A 15 -10.04 -0.55 -29.72
CA TRP A 15 -9.84 -1.95 -29.32
C TRP A 15 -11.02 -2.44 -28.48
N GLU A 16 -11.99 -3.08 -29.12
CA GLU A 16 -13.14 -3.77 -28.48
C GLU A 16 -13.88 -2.94 -27.40
N GLY A 17 -13.80 -1.61 -27.46
CA GLY A 17 -14.37 -0.72 -26.45
C GLY A 17 -13.55 -0.55 -25.16
N TYR A 18 -12.40 -1.21 -25.02
CA TYR A 18 -11.53 -1.06 -23.83
C TYR A 18 -10.87 0.32 -23.73
N ASN A 19 -10.77 1.04 -24.84
CA ASN A 19 -10.31 2.42 -24.89
C ASN A 19 -11.45 3.41 -25.17
N TYR A 20 -12.64 3.14 -24.64
CA TYR A 20 -13.76 4.07 -24.70
C TYR A 20 -13.48 5.35 -23.89
N GLU A 21 -13.97 6.49 -24.37
CA GLU A 21 -13.68 7.83 -23.83
C GLU A 21 -12.17 8.11 -23.73
N ASP A 22 -11.61 8.14 -22.51
CA ASP A 22 -10.23 8.45 -22.20
C ASP A 22 -9.47 7.25 -21.58
N ALA A 23 -10.07 6.06 -21.61
CA ALA A 23 -9.42 4.85 -21.10
C ALA A 23 -8.18 4.47 -21.93
N ILE A 24 -7.10 4.13 -21.23
CA ILE A 24 -5.83 3.69 -21.82
C ILE A 24 -5.65 2.20 -21.57
N LEU A 25 -5.41 1.45 -22.64
CA LEU A 25 -5.05 0.04 -22.55
C LEU A 25 -3.53 -0.11 -22.47
N LEU A 26 -3.06 -0.85 -21.45
CA LEU A 26 -1.63 -1.10 -21.22
C LEU A 26 -1.27 -2.54 -21.54
N SER A 27 -0.07 -2.74 -22.10
CA SER A 27 0.49 -4.08 -22.27
C SER A 27 1.00 -4.60 -20.93
N ASP A 28 0.68 -5.86 -20.62
CA ASP A 28 1.24 -6.61 -19.48
C ASP A 28 2.79 -6.60 -19.45
N ARG A 29 3.43 -6.42 -20.61
CA ARG A 29 4.89 -6.26 -20.70
C ARG A 29 5.42 -5.06 -19.91
N LEU A 30 4.65 -3.97 -19.81
CA LEU A 30 5.07 -2.78 -19.06
C LEU A 30 5.15 -3.04 -17.56
N VAL A 31 4.26 -3.91 -17.06
CA VAL A 31 4.26 -4.35 -15.65
C VAL A 31 5.46 -5.26 -15.40
N LYS A 32 5.67 -6.27 -16.25
CA LYS A 32 6.81 -7.21 -16.13
C LYS A 32 8.19 -6.54 -16.20
N ASN A 33 8.27 -5.38 -16.82
CA ASN A 33 9.48 -4.60 -16.95
C ASN A 33 9.61 -3.49 -15.90
N ASP A 34 8.69 -3.41 -14.91
CA ASP A 34 8.66 -2.38 -13.87
C ASP A 34 8.76 -0.95 -14.42
N SER A 35 8.21 -0.69 -15.62
CA SER A 35 8.48 0.55 -16.36
C SER A 35 7.82 1.79 -15.76
N PHE A 36 6.80 1.63 -14.92
CA PHE A 36 6.12 2.73 -14.24
C PHE A 36 5.99 2.47 -12.73
N SER A 37 6.82 1.59 -12.18
CA SER A 37 6.88 1.32 -10.75
C SER A 37 7.51 2.51 -10.01
N SER A 38 6.86 2.97 -8.94
CA SER A 38 7.31 4.11 -8.12
C SER A 38 7.65 3.68 -6.70
N ILE A 39 8.55 4.42 -6.05
CA ILE A 39 8.89 4.26 -4.64
C ILE A 39 8.23 5.40 -3.86
N HIS A 40 7.41 5.04 -2.88
CA HIS A 40 6.77 5.96 -1.96
C HIS A 40 7.35 5.74 -0.57
N ILE A 41 7.69 6.83 0.12
CA ILE A 41 8.22 6.81 1.49
C ILE A 41 7.19 7.49 2.38
N GLU A 42 6.76 6.78 3.43
CA GLU A 42 5.83 7.28 4.43
C GLU A 42 6.53 7.32 5.79
N GLU A 43 6.26 8.37 6.57
CA GLU A 43 6.83 8.59 7.89
C GLU A 43 5.70 8.68 8.92
N TYR A 44 5.84 7.92 10.00
CA TYR A 44 4.87 7.86 11.08
C TYR A 44 5.59 8.12 12.39
N GLU A 45 5.11 9.10 13.16
CA GLU A 45 5.66 9.47 14.46
C GLU A 45 4.66 9.09 15.57
N ILE A 46 5.18 8.57 16.68
CA ILE A 46 4.39 8.28 17.89
C ILE A 46 5.09 8.87 19.11
N GLU A 47 4.30 9.51 19.98
CA GLU A 47 4.77 10.12 21.21
C GLU A 47 3.97 9.57 22.39
N ALA A 48 4.65 9.17 23.46
CA ALA A 48 4.02 8.92 24.75
C ALA A 48 3.82 10.25 25.49
N ARG A 49 2.61 10.49 26.02
CA ARG A 49 2.26 11.73 26.72
C ARG A 49 2.04 11.52 28.21
N ASP A 50 2.38 12.54 28.99
CA ASP A 50 1.98 12.63 30.39
C ASP A 50 0.52 13.07 30.49
N THR A 51 -0.35 12.16 30.91
CA THR A 51 -1.76 12.45 31.14
C THR A 51 -2.02 12.69 32.63
N LYS A 52 -3.17 13.27 32.95
CA LYS A 52 -3.62 13.43 34.35
C LYS A 52 -3.79 12.10 35.10
N LEU A 53 -3.90 10.99 34.36
CA LEU A 53 -4.08 9.64 34.91
C LEU A 53 -2.76 8.86 35.01
N GLY A 54 -1.66 9.43 34.50
CA GLY A 54 -0.33 8.83 34.51
C GLY A 54 0.42 9.03 33.18
N PRO A 55 1.74 8.81 33.18
CA PRO A 55 2.54 8.77 31.96
C PRO A 55 2.09 7.62 31.05
N GLU A 56 1.95 7.88 29.76
CA GLU A 56 1.83 6.83 28.75
C GLU A 56 3.21 6.15 28.56
N GLU A 57 3.22 4.85 28.27
CA GLU A 57 4.45 4.09 28.00
C GLU A 57 4.29 3.34 26.68
N ILE A 58 5.27 3.50 25.78
CA ILE A 58 5.32 2.75 24.53
C ILE A 58 5.88 1.36 24.85
N THR A 59 5.00 0.37 24.97
CA THR A 59 5.36 -1.01 25.26
C THR A 59 5.14 -1.90 24.05
N ARG A 60 5.93 -2.98 23.94
CA ARG A 60 5.77 -4.01 22.89
C ARG A 60 4.47 -4.81 23.06
N THR A 61 3.87 -4.77 24.25
CA THR A 61 2.67 -5.54 24.61
C THR A 61 1.49 -4.58 24.72
N ALA A 62 0.64 -4.55 23.69
CA ALA A 62 -0.67 -3.95 23.85
C ALA A 62 -1.54 -4.92 24.68
N GLU A 63 -1.96 -4.53 25.88
CA GLU A 63 -3.04 -5.22 26.62
C GLU A 63 -4.38 -4.91 25.94
N GLY A 64 -4.56 -5.42 24.72
CA GLY A 64 -5.69 -5.13 23.84
C GLY A 64 -6.14 -6.30 22.98
N HIS A 65 -5.57 -7.50 23.14
CA HIS A 65 -6.06 -8.72 22.48
C HIS A 65 -7.29 -9.34 23.18
N LEU A 66 -8.06 -8.53 23.92
CA LEU A 66 -9.44 -8.86 24.33
C LEU A 66 -10.45 -8.10 23.48
N TRP A 67 -10.30 -8.13 22.15
CA TRP A 67 -11.46 -7.98 21.27
C TRP A 67 -12.26 -9.28 21.38
N ARG A 68 -13.28 -9.27 22.23
CA ARG A 68 -14.19 -10.40 22.42
C ARG A 68 -15.02 -10.57 21.14
N GLU A 69 -14.52 -11.36 20.19
CA GLU A 69 -15.37 -11.92 19.14
C GLU A 69 -16.36 -12.88 19.80
N GLY A 70 -17.59 -12.41 19.93
CA GLY A 70 -18.73 -13.32 19.87
C GLY A 70 -18.72 -13.98 18.50
N GLN A 71 -18.31 -15.25 18.47
CA GLN A 71 -18.60 -16.24 17.42
C GLN A 71 -18.06 -15.94 16.00
N GLY A 72 -16.87 -16.47 15.73
CA GLY A 72 -16.58 -17.25 14.53
C GLY A 72 -16.25 -16.51 13.24
N GLY A 73 -14.96 -16.21 13.00
CA GLY A 73 -14.45 -15.93 11.66
C GLY A 73 -12.96 -15.58 11.67
N GLN A 74 -12.12 -16.38 11.01
CA GLN A 74 -10.66 -16.25 10.99
C GLN A 74 -10.18 -14.89 10.44
N GLY A 75 -9.47 -14.11 11.27
CA GLY A 75 -8.62 -13.00 10.83
C GLY A 75 -7.16 -13.44 10.73
N HIS A 76 -6.54 -13.30 9.57
CA HIS A 76 -5.15 -13.68 9.32
C HIS A 76 -4.18 -12.73 10.07
N LEU A 77 -3.32 -13.29 10.91
CA LEU A 77 -2.20 -12.60 11.55
C LEU A 77 -1.13 -12.29 10.49
N TYR A 78 -0.66 -11.05 10.42
CA TYR A 78 0.57 -10.72 9.68
C TYR A 78 1.75 -10.96 10.62
N GLU A 79 2.48 -12.05 10.40
CA GLU A 79 3.74 -12.31 11.09
C GLU A 79 4.88 -11.66 10.30
N ASP A 80 5.64 -10.81 10.97
CA ASP A 80 6.85 -10.19 10.42
C ASP A 80 7.92 -11.27 10.21
N PRO A 81 8.49 -11.47 9.00
CA PRO A 81 9.47 -12.52 8.78
C PRO A 81 10.77 -12.23 9.55
N PRO A 82 11.40 -13.25 10.16
CA PRO A 82 12.65 -13.07 10.89
C PRO A 82 13.79 -12.67 9.94
N ARG A 83 14.64 -11.75 10.42
CA ARG A 83 15.80 -11.16 9.74
C ARG A 83 16.76 -12.18 9.14
#